data_AF-A0A1H3AG68-F1
#
_entry.id   AF-A0A1H3AG68-F1
#
_cell.length_a   1.000
_cell.length_b   1.000
_cell.length_c   1.000
_cell.angle_alpha   90.00
_cell.angle_beta   90.00
_cell.angle_gamma   90.00
#
_symmetry.space_group_name_H-M   'P 1'
#
loop_
_entity.id
_entity.type
_entity.pdbx_description
1 polymer ?
#
loop_
_entity_poly.entity_id
_entity_poly.type
_entity_poly.pdbx_seq_one_letter_code
_entity_poly.pdbx_strand_id
1 'polypeptide(L)'
;MWGQYHPIPYKSAIKEKFITIFGIGLSLSQAAWWTVGGYLSVQMSKVVPRIGTDWFYSRLHYSIPFLFCMYLCYFKHTGTNLPVWKYYYLMLRLRLRRRRYLYKKGGA
;
A
#
# COMPACT_ATOMS: atom_id res chain seq x y z
N MET A 1 -25.56 -18.80 -32.90
CA MET A 1 -24.62 -19.53 -32.01
C MET A 1 -23.65 -18.51 -31.43
N TRP A 2 -23.92 -18.03 -30.21
CA TRP A 2 -23.05 -17.09 -29.50
C TRP A 2 -22.19 -17.91 -28.53
N GLY A 3 -20.98 -18.25 -28.96
CA GLY A 3 -20.11 -19.20 -28.28
C GLY A 3 -18.63 -19.03 -28.56
N GLN A 4 -18.20 -17.89 -29.10
CA GLN A 4 -16.78 -17.52 -29.10
C GLN A 4 -16.49 -16.74 -27.82
N TYR A 5 -16.45 -17.49 -26.72
CA TYR A 5 -15.77 -17.04 -25.51
C TYR A 5 -14.30 -16.88 -25.90
N HIS A 6 -13.86 -15.68 -26.27
CA HIS A 6 -12.44 -15.39 -26.28
C HIS A 6 -11.97 -15.60 -24.84
N PRO A 7 -11.02 -16.53 -24.58
CA PRO A 7 -10.39 -16.59 -23.28
C PRO A 7 -9.57 -15.30 -23.15
N ILE A 8 -10.18 -14.25 -22.61
CA ILE A 8 -9.44 -13.11 -22.08
C ILE A 8 -8.45 -13.76 -21.11
N PRO A 9 -7.13 -13.60 -21.30
CA PRO A 9 -6.11 -14.21 -20.46
C PRO A 9 -6.06 -13.47 -19.11
N TYR A 10 -7.20 -13.34 -18.44
CA TYR A 10 -7.36 -12.64 -17.15
C TYR A 10 -6.70 -13.41 -15.99
N LYS A 11 -6.12 -14.59 -16.28
CA LYS A 11 -5.33 -15.40 -15.34
C LYS A 11 -3.82 -15.38 -15.66
N SER A 12 -3.33 -14.46 -16.49
CA SER A 12 -1.89 -14.25 -16.52
C SER A 12 -1.49 -13.67 -15.17
N ALA A 13 -0.80 -14.43 -14.32
CA ALA A 13 -0.24 -13.97 -13.04
C ALA A 13 0.86 -12.89 -13.19
N ILE A 14 0.85 -12.18 -14.32
CA ILE A 14 1.73 -11.10 -14.71
C ILE A 14 1.28 -9.88 -13.92
N LYS A 15 1.96 -9.63 -12.80
CA LYS A 15 1.82 -8.36 -12.08
C LYS A 15 2.24 -7.23 -13.03
N GLU A 16 1.38 -6.23 -13.17
CA GLU A 16 1.69 -5.01 -13.93
C GLU A 16 2.98 -4.38 -13.40
N LYS A 17 4.01 -4.34 -14.24
CA LYS A 17 5.28 -3.67 -13.97
C LYS A 17 5.18 -2.26 -14.51
N PHE A 18 5.26 -1.28 -13.62
CA PHE A 18 5.21 0.14 -13.98
C PHE A 18 6.63 0.68 -14.23
N ILE A 19 7.54 0.49 -13.28
CA ILE A 19 8.94 0.95 -13.38
C ILE A 19 9.86 -0.14 -12.83
N THR A 20 11.02 -0.32 -13.45
CA THR A 20 12.09 -1.18 -12.92
C THR A 20 13.13 -0.31 -12.22
N ILE A 21 13.29 -0.49 -10.91
CA ILE A 21 14.30 0.22 -10.11
C ILE A 21 15.26 -0.82 -9.54
N PHE A 22 16.57 -0.69 -9.78
CA PHE A 22 17.61 -1.65 -9.34
C PHE A 22 17.31 -3.12 -9.71
N GLY A 23 16.69 -3.37 -10.87
CA GLY A 23 16.30 -4.73 -11.30
C GLY A 23 15.01 -5.27 -10.67
N ILE A 24 14.39 -4.52 -9.74
CA ILE A 24 13.10 -4.85 -9.12
C ILE A 24 12.00 -4.18 -9.94
N GLY A 25 11.14 -4.98 -10.56
CA GLY A 25 9.93 -4.49 -11.24
C GLY A 25 8.88 -4.09 -10.20
N LEU A 26 8.60 -2.79 -10.11
CA LEU A 26 7.63 -2.22 -9.19
C LEU A 26 6.31 -1.95 -9.91
N SER A 27 5.20 -2.30 -9.26
CA SER A 27 3.88 -1.78 -9.67
C SER A 27 3.77 -0.29 -9.33
N LEU A 28 2.82 0.43 -9.94
CA LEU A 28 2.58 1.85 -9.66
C LEU A 28 2.36 2.11 -8.15
N SER A 29 1.59 1.25 -7.50
CA SER A 29 1.36 1.31 -6.06
C SER A 29 2.64 1.13 -5.24
N GLN A 30 3.52 0.21 -5.65
CA GLN A 30 4.81 0.00 -4.98
C GLN A 30 5.74 1.19 -5.18
N ALA A 31 5.82 1.72 -6.39
CA ALA A 31 6.60 2.93 -6.67
C ALA A 31 6.11 4.11 -5.81
N ALA A 32 4.80 4.32 -5.69
CA ALA A 32 4.24 5.36 -4.83
C ALA A 32 4.64 5.18 -3.35
N TRP A 33 4.57 3.95 -2.81
CA TRP A 33 4.98 3.68 -1.43
C TRP A 33 6.48 3.87 -1.21
N TRP A 34 7.31 3.54 -2.18
CA TRP A 34 8.75 3.81 -2.13
C TRP A 34 9.04 5.31 -2.09
N THR A 35 8.41 6.09 -2.96
CA THR A 35 8.56 7.55 -2.99
C THR A 35 8.09 8.18 -1.67
N VAL A 36 6.92 7.78 -1.17
CA VAL A 36 6.39 8.30 0.10
C VAL A 36 7.29 7.92 1.28
N GLY A 37 7.75 6.66 1.34
CA GLY A 37 8.67 6.22 2.39
C GLY A 37 10.00 6.99 2.36
N GLY A 38 10.57 7.18 1.17
CA GLY A 38 11.83 7.91 1.01
C GLY A 38 11.69 9.38 1.40
N TYR A 39 10.60 10.00 0.97
CA TYR A 39 10.26 11.37 1.36
C TYR A 39 10.09 11.51 2.88
N LEU A 40 9.34 10.62 3.52
CA LEU A 40 9.14 10.64 4.98
C LEU A 40 10.45 10.43 5.74
N SER A 41 11.32 9.52 5.28
CA SER A 41 12.64 9.32 5.86
C SER A 41 13.53 10.57 5.76
N VAL A 42 13.49 11.29 4.64
CA VAL A 42 14.21 12.57 4.47
C VAL A 42 13.61 13.68 5.34
N GLN A 43 12.29 13.74 5.50
CA GLN A 43 11.66 14.71 6.39
C GLN A 43 12.00 14.42 7.85
N MET A 44 12.02 13.14 8.24
CA MET A 44 12.41 12.73 9.58
C MET A 44 13.85 13.12 9.90
N SER A 45 14.77 13.05 8.94
CA SER A 45 16.17 13.46 9.16
C SER A 45 16.36 14.97 9.34
N LYS A 46 15.39 15.79 8.91
CA LYS A 46 15.38 17.24 9.15
C LYS A 46 14.82 17.61 10.51
N VAL A 47 13.88 16.83 11.04
CA VAL A 47 13.17 17.13 12.29
C VAL A 47 13.83 16.44 13.49
N VAL A 48 14.24 15.18 13.33
CA VAL A 48 14.74 14.37 14.43
C VAL A 48 16.27 14.42 14.43
N PRO A 49 16.91 14.85 15.54
CA PRO A 49 18.36 14.85 15.64
C PRO A 49 18.92 13.42 15.61
N ARG A 50 20.23 13.33 15.38
CA ARG A 50 20.95 12.05 15.42
C ARG A 50 20.97 11.53 16.86
N ILE A 51 20.74 10.24 17.04
CA ILE A 51 20.75 9.60 18.36
C ILE A 51 22.04 8.80 18.50
N GLY A 52 22.94 9.23 19.38
CA GLY A 52 24.24 8.58 19.60
C GLY A 52 25.39 9.19 18.79
N THR A 53 26.59 8.62 18.97
CA THR A 53 27.86 9.16 18.46
C THR A 53 28.33 8.52 17.16
N ASP A 54 27.98 7.25 16.95
CA ASP A 54 28.44 6.49 15.79
C ASP A 54 27.80 6.95 14.49
N TRP A 55 28.60 6.99 13.42
CA TRP A 55 28.13 7.49 12.13
C TRP A 55 26.96 6.65 11.57
N PHE A 56 27.00 5.33 11.69
CA PHE A 56 25.98 4.46 11.12
C PHE A 56 24.73 4.35 12.01
N TYR A 57 24.91 3.92 13.26
CA TYR A 57 23.79 3.66 14.18
C TYR A 57 22.95 4.90 14.48
N SER A 58 23.59 6.07 14.52
CA SER A 58 22.88 7.33 14.78
C SER A 58 21.97 7.81 13.67
N ARG A 59 21.93 7.12 12.53
CA ARG A 59 21.08 7.45 11.36
C ARG A 59 20.10 6.34 11.01
N LEU A 60 20.22 5.16 11.64
CA LEU A 60 19.41 3.98 11.31
C LEU A 60 17.92 4.26 11.57
N HIS A 61 17.60 5.03 12.61
CA HIS A 61 16.22 5.41 12.94
C HIS A 61 15.52 6.20 11.83
N TYR A 62 16.26 6.90 10.96
CA TYR A 62 15.67 7.58 9.80
C TYR A 62 15.12 6.62 8.75
N SER A 63 15.51 5.34 8.77
CA SER A 63 14.94 4.31 7.90
C SER A 63 13.59 3.78 8.37
N ILE A 64 13.18 4.05 9.61
CA ILE A 64 11.93 3.55 10.20
C ILE A 64 10.69 3.92 9.35
N PRO A 65 10.50 5.18 8.89
CA PRO A 65 9.34 5.54 8.07
C PRO A 65 9.31 4.79 6.73
N PHE A 66 10.48 4.60 6.10
CA PHE A 66 10.60 3.82 4.88
C PHE A 66 10.23 2.35 5.12
N LEU A 67 10.78 1.72 6.15
CA LEU A 67 10.47 0.34 6.52
C LEU A 67 8.98 0.15 6.80
N PHE A 68 8.35 1.12 7.47
CA PHE A 68 6.91 1.11 7.71
C PHE A 68 6.09 1.18 6.41
N CYS A 69 6.48 2.04 5.46
CA CYS A 69 5.85 2.10 4.13
C CYS A 69 6.02 0.79 3.35
N MET A 70 7.20 0.18 3.44
CA MET A 70 7.48 -1.12 2.82
C MET A 70 6.61 -2.23 3.43
N TYR A 71 6.47 -2.26 4.76
CA TYR A 71 5.57 -3.18 5.43
C TYR A 71 4.13 -3.03 4.92
N LEU A 72 3.61 -1.80 4.90
CA LEU A 72 2.26 -1.51 4.43
C LEU A 72 2.02 -1.96 2.99
N CYS A 73 3.04 -1.83 2.13
CA CYS A 73 2.95 -2.14 0.71
C CYS A 73 3.09 -3.63 0.37
N TYR A 74 4.07 -4.33 0.97
CA TYR A 74 4.41 -5.70 0.59
C TYR A 74 3.72 -6.77 1.43
N PHE A 75 3.40 -6.47 2.70
CA PHE A 75 2.70 -7.42 3.53
C PHE A 75 1.22 -7.47 3.18
N LYS A 76 0.65 -8.65 3.38
CA LYS A 76 -0.78 -8.91 3.21
C LYS A 76 -1.39 -9.29 4.54
N HIS A 77 -2.60 -8.83 4.77
CA HIS A 77 -3.38 -9.20 5.94
C HIS A 77 -3.78 -10.68 5.85
N THR A 78 -3.45 -11.47 6.88
CA THR A 78 -3.60 -12.93 6.89
C THR A 78 -5.02 -13.40 6.61
N GLY A 79 -6.04 -12.70 7.13
CA GLY A 79 -7.44 -13.10 6.95
C GLY A 79 -8.09 -12.66 5.63
N THR A 80 -7.59 -11.61 4.98
CA THR A 80 -8.27 -11.02 3.79
C THR A 80 -7.43 -11.08 2.53
N ASN A 81 -6.15 -11.44 2.64
CA ASN A 81 -5.17 -11.47 1.56
C ASN A 81 -5.02 -10.11 0.81
N LEU A 82 -5.54 -9.03 1.40
CA LEU A 82 -5.39 -7.68 0.89
C LEU A 82 -4.04 -7.11 1.36
N PRO A 83 -3.41 -6.24 0.56
CA PRO A 83 -2.30 -5.42 1.05
C PRO A 83 -2.71 -4.72 2.34
N VAL A 84 -1.82 -4.68 3.32
CA VAL A 84 -2.13 -4.16 4.67
C VAL A 84 -2.65 -2.71 4.60
N TRP A 85 -2.06 -1.86 3.77
CA TRP A 85 -2.55 -0.50 3.57
C TRP A 85 -4.01 -0.45 3.09
N LYS A 86 -4.39 -1.34 2.18
CA LYS A 86 -5.74 -1.38 1.58
C LYS A 86 -6.75 -1.88 2.61
N TYR A 87 -6.35 -2.85 3.42
CA TYR A 87 -7.17 -3.35 4.53
C TYR A 87 -7.52 -2.23 5.51
N TYR A 88 -6.52 -1.49 6.01
CA TYR A 88 -6.76 -0.39 6.95
C TYR A 88 -7.55 0.76 6.31
N TYR A 89 -7.25 1.11 5.06
CA TYR A 89 -8.03 2.12 4.32
C TYR A 89 -9.52 1.75 4.22
N LEU A 90 -9.84 0.50 3.86
CA LEU A 90 -11.22 0.02 3.78
C LEU A 90 -11.89 0.00 5.15
N MET A 91 -11.18 -0.44 6.19
CA MET A 91 -11.70 -0.43 7.56
C MET A 91 -12.04 0.98 8.02
N LEU A 92 -11.14 1.96 7.83
CA LEU A 92 -11.37 3.35 8.18
C LEU A 92 -12.54 3.93 7.37
N ARG A 93 -12.59 3.69 6.06
CA ARG A 93 -13.69 4.14 5.20
C ARG A 93 -15.03 3.59 5.66
N LEU A 94 -15.10 2.32 6.06
CA LEU A 94 -16.32 1.70 6.59
C LEU A 94 -16.74 2.26 7.94
N ARG A 95 -15.78 2.59 8.81
CA ARG A 95 -16.05 3.25 10.10
C ARG A 95 -16.55 4.68 9.93
N LEU A 96 -15.97 5.43 9.00
CA LEU A 96 -16.33 6.82 8.72
C LEU A 96 -17.59 6.95 7.85
N ARG A 97 -18.02 5.88 7.17
CA ARG A 97 -19.23 5.88 6.37
C ARG A 97 -20.45 6.10 7.28
N ARG A 98 -21.11 7.25 7.15
CA ARG A 98 -22.45 7.45 7.71
C ARG A 98 -23.40 6.43 7.07
N ARG A 99 -23.83 5.44 7.84
CA ARG A 99 -24.77 4.41 7.38
C ARG A 99 -26.13 5.07 7.14
N ARG A 100 -26.46 5.34 5.88
CA ARG A 100 -27.84 5.62 5.50
C ARG A 100 -28.54 4.28 5.34
N TYR A 101 -29.33 3.90 6.33
CA TYR A 101 -30.28 2.80 6.19
C TYR A 101 -31.40 3.32 5.28
N LEU A 102 -31.41 2.87 4.02
CA LEU A 102 -32.55 3.07 3.14
C LEU A 102 -33.68 2.17 3.68
N TYR A 103 -34.41 2.66 4.67
CA TYR A 103 -35.61 1.99 5.15
C TYR A 103 -36.71 2.26 4.11
N LYS A 104 -36.95 1.30 3.21
CA LYS A 104 -38.12 1.36 2.33
C LYS A 104 -39.33 0.91 3.13
N LYS A 105 -39.99 1.85 3.83
CA LYS A 105 -41.35 1.62 4.35
C LYS A 105 -42.31 1.78 3.17
N GLY A 106 -42.88 0.68 2.70
CA GLY A 106 -43.88 0.69 1.63
C GLY A 106 -43.52 -0.26 0.50
N GLY A 107 -43.90 -1.53 0.67
CA GLY A 107 -44.59 -2.20 -0.42
C GLY A 107 -45.98 -1.58 -0.49
N ALA A 108 -46.30 -1.00 -1.63
CA ALA A 108 -47.64 -0.69 -2.11
C ALA A 108 -47.64 -1.09 -3.59
#